data_AF-A0A9N9RCK1-F1
#
_entry.id   AF-A0A9N9RCK1-F1
#
_cell.length_a   1.000
_cell.length_b   1.000
_cell.length_c   1.000
_cell.angle_alpha   90.00
_cell.angle_beta   90.00
_cell.angle_gamma   90.00
#
_symmetry.space_group_name_H-M   'P 1'
#
loop_
_entity.id
_entity.type
_entity.pdbx_description
1 polymer ?
#
loop_
_entity_poly.entity_id
_entity_poly.type
_entity_poly.pdbx_seq_one_letter_code
_entity_poly.pdbx_strand_id
1 'polypeptide(L)'
;MQETVTTSNERKSLFSSFLEVLDAREKQSQAERQLQEEKYLRRTQKIYDYHERQRREAVELRRCLDYVSQHAHVLESVLRGGGGGGEGVPLGASLVRQAAALQRCMAQCVANAARIRHLLTATHQPQMDSLLAKMEAELSAWTSFLQRAVDATTHTEVVIDNLHNMIAEQRRCVREVSSSTVFASMCEPSPIVGAGAGAGAEAEAGASASAGSSPPRSPLERRAPSAACSTPIARD
;
A
#
# COMPACT_ATOMS: atom_id res chain seq x y z
N MET A 1 -14.26 76.36 31.14
CA MET A 1 -14.62 75.42 30.05
C MET A 1 -13.45 74.55 29.55
N GLN A 2 -12.20 74.74 29.99
CA GLN A 2 -11.06 73.93 29.51
C GLN A 2 -10.96 72.54 30.18
N GLU A 3 -11.31 72.39 31.46
CA GLU A 3 -11.22 71.11 32.19
C GLU A 3 -12.20 70.02 31.71
N THR A 4 -13.33 70.41 31.14
CA THR A 4 -14.32 69.47 30.58
C THR A 4 -13.92 68.93 29.21
N VAL A 5 -13.07 69.66 28.48
CA VAL A 5 -12.57 69.25 27.15
C VAL A 5 -11.36 68.31 27.30
N THR A 6 -10.48 68.56 28.26
CA THR A 6 -9.35 67.67 28.59
C THR A 6 -9.85 66.30 29.07
N THR A 7 -10.81 66.27 30.00
CA THR A 7 -11.44 65.03 30.48
C THR A 7 -12.29 64.31 29.42
N SER A 8 -12.74 65.01 28.37
CA SER A 8 -13.43 64.41 27.21
C SER A 8 -12.43 63.77 26.24
N ASN A 9 -11.30 64.41 25.98
CA ASN A 9 -10.25 63.88 25.10
C ASN A 9 -9.52 62.69 25.73
N GLU A 10 -9.23 62.71 27.03
CA GLU A 10 -8.67 61.56 27.75
C GLU A 10 -9.60 60.36 27.69
N ARG A 11 -10.92 60.57 27.89
CA ARG A 11 -11.92 59.50 27.74
C ARG A 11 -11.92 58.93 26.33
N LYS A 12 -11.92 59.77 25.28
CA LYS A 12 -11.84 59.30 23.88
C LYS A 12 -10.55 58.52 23.60
N SER A 13 -9.42 58.94 24.16
CA SER A 13 -8.14 58.23 24.05
C SER A 13 -8.18 56.87 24.73
N LEU A 14 -8.80 56.76 25.91
CA LEU A 14 -8.98 55.49 26.62
C LEU A 14 -9.91 54.55 25.87
N PHE A 15 -10.99 55.08 25.26
CA PHE A 15 -11.88 54.28 24.41
C PHE A 15 -11.16 53.78 23.14
N SER A 16 -10.35 54.62 22.47
CA SER A 16 -9.55 54.19 21.31
C SER A 16 -8.57 53.08 21.69
N SER A 17 -7.83 53.29 22.79
CA SER A 17 -6.89 52.29 23.30
C SER A 17 -7.59 50.97 23.66
N PHE A 18 -8.78 51.02 24.26
CA PHE A 18 -9.56 49.83 24.57
C PHE A 18 -10.02 49.09 23.31
N LEU A 19 -10.48 49.82 22.28
CA LEU A 19 -10.85 49.23 20.98
C LEU A 19 -9.64 48.60 20.27
N GLU A 20 -8.48 49.24 20.32
CA GLU A 20 -7.22 48.69 19.77
C GLU A 20 -6.82 47.39 20.48
N VAL A 21 -6.98 47.32 21.81
CA VAL A 21 -6.72 46.09 22.57
C VAL A 21 -7.71 44.98 22.20
N LEU A 22 -8.98 45.30 21.98
CA LEU A 22 -9.97 44.32 21.53
C LEU A 22 -9.67 43.81 20.11
N ASP A 23 -9.33 44.70 19.18
CA ASP A 23 -8.95 44.34 17.81
C ASP A 23 -7.66 43.51 17.77
N ALA A 24 -6.65 43.87 18.58
CA ALA A 24 -5.43 43.08 18.73
C ALA A 24 -5.72 41.68 19.29
N ARG A 25 -6.61 41.57 20.27
CA ARG A 25 -7.03 40.28 20.86
C ARG A 25 -7.81 39.43 19.85
N GLU A 26 -8.68 40.04 19.04
CA GLU A 26 -9.41 39.35 17.99
C GLU A 26 -8.45 38.83 16.90
N LYS A 27 -7.55 39.68 16.41
CA LYS A 27 -6.50 39.29 15.45
C LYS A 27 -5.62 38.17 15.98
N GLN A 28 -5.22 38.23 17.25
CA GLN A 28 -4.47 37.16 17.91
C GLN A 28 -5.27 35.84 17.92
N SER A 29 -6.55 35.88 18.28
CA SER A 29 -7.40 34.69 18.28
C SER A 29 -7.56 34.09 16.88
N GLN A 30 -7.72 34.92 15.85
CA GLN A 30 -7.78 34.48 14.45
C GLN A 30 -6.46 33.85 14.01
N ALA A 31 -5.32 34.46 14.34
CA ALA A 31 -4.00 33.92 14.02
C ALA A 31 -3.75 32.56 14.72
N GLU A 32 -4.16 32.41 15.98
CA GLU A 32 -4.07 31.14 16.71
C GLU A 32 -4.93 30.05 16.07
N ARG A 33 -6.14 30.37 15.60
CA ARG A 33 -7.00 29.42 14.88
C ARG A 33 -6.38 28.99 13.56
N GLN A 34 -5.91 29.94 12.74
CA GLN A 34 -5.23 29.64 11.47
C GLN A 34 -4.01 28.74 11.70
N LEU A 35 -3.21 29.02 12.72
CA LEU A 35 -2.04 28.21 13.07
C LEU A 35 -2.42 26.80 13.53
N GLN A 36 -3.55 26.63 14.23
CA GLN A 36 -4.08 25.31 14.58
C GLN A 36 -4.56 24.53 13.35
N GLU A 37 -5.26 25.19 12.42
CA GLU A 37 -5.71 24.62 11.15
C GLU A 37 -4.53 24.18 10.30
N GLU A 38 -3.50 25.01 10.14
CA GLU A 38 -2.27 24.63 9.44
C GLU A 38 -1.59 23.41 10.09
N LYS A 39 -1.48 23.39 11.42
CA LYS A 39 -0.91 22.24 12.15
C LYS A 39 -1.74 20.98 11.96
N TYR A 40 -3.06 21.11 11.85
CA TYR A 40 -3.94 20.00 11.54
C TYR A 40 -3.70 19.49 10.12
N LEU A 41 -3.76 20.38 9.11
CA LEU A 41 -3.51 20.03 7.71
C LEU A 41 -2.16 19.37 7.49
N ARG A 42 -1.08 19.90 8.09
CA ARG A 42 0.27 19.28 8.00
C ARG A 42 0.31 17.88 8.61
N ARG A 43 -0.41 17.64 9.72
CA ARG A 43 -0.49 16.30 10.34
C ARG A 43 -1.26 15.34 9.44
N THR A 44 -2.40 15.78 8.92
CA THR A 44 -3.23 14.98 8.01
C THR A 44 -2.47 14.65 6.72
N GLN A 45 -1.76 15.61 6.13
CA GLN A 45 -0.94 15.39 4.94
C GLN A 45 0.13 14.32 5.18
N LYS A 46 0.85 14.39 6.31
CA LYS A 46 1.86 13.39 6.67
C LYS A 46 1.29 11.96 6.75
N ILE A 47 0.05 11.82 7.23
CA ILE A 47 -0.64 10.52 7.30
C ILE A 47 -0.94 10.02 5.88
N TYR A 48 -1.46 10.88 5.00
CA TYR A 48 -1.70 10.52 3.61
C TYR A 48 -0.41 10.13 2.87
N ASP A 49 0.66 10.92 3.02
CA ASP A 49 1.96 10.63 2.41
C ASP A 49 2.57 9.30 2.90
N TYR A 50 2.28 8.92 4.15
CA TYR A 50 2.72 7.64 4.70
C TYR A 50 1.95 6.48 4.08
N HIS A 51 0.61 6.56 4.01
CA HIS A 51 -0.21 5.54 3.36
C HIS A 51 0.02 5.45 1.85
N GLU A 52 0.36 6.54 1.19
CA GLU A 52 0.73 6.52 -0.22
C GLU A 52 2.06 5.77 -0.43
N ARG A 53 3.07 6.00 0.42
CA ARG A 53 4.33 5.25 0.39
C ARG A 53 4.12 3.75 0.63
N GLN A 54 3.29 3.38 1.61
CA GLN A 54 2.92 1.98 1.86
C GLN A 54 2.32 1.33 0.60
N ARG A 55 1.36 2.01 -0.05
CA ARG A 55 0.69 1.52 -1.26
C ARG A 55 1.65 1.36 -2.43
N ARG A 56 2.53 2.35 -2.67
CA ARG A 56 3.52 2.29 -3.76
C ARG A 56 4.43 1.07 -3.60
N GLU A 57 4.97 0.83 -2.41
CA GLU A 57 5.81 -0.35 -2.15
C GLU A 57 5.02 -1.66 -2.26
N ALA A 58 3.76 -1.69 -1.82
CA ALA A 58 2.89 -2.86 -1.97
C ALA A 58 2.62 -3.21 -3.44
N VAL A 59 2.41 -2.22 -4.29
CA VAL A 59 2.25 -2.41 -5.75
C VAL A 59 3.54 -2.97 -6.37
N GLU A 60 4.70 -2.47 -5.97
CA GLU A 60 5.99 -2.99 -6.43
C GLU A 60 6.24 -4.44 -5.98
N LEU A 61 5.85 -4.79 -4.75
CA LEU A 61 5.87 -6.18 -4.31
C LEU A 61 4.91 -7.05 -5.13
N ARG A 62 3.70 -6.58 -5.43
CA ARG A 62 2.74 -7.32 -6.27
C ARG A 62 3.30 -7.61 -7.66
N ARG A 63 3.84 -6.58 -8.33
CA ARG A 63 4.52 -6.74 -9.63
C ARG A 63 5.65 -7.75 -9.56
N CYS A 64 6.44 -7.72 -8.48
CA CYS A 64 7.50 -8.68 -8.26
C CYS A 64 6.97 -10.13 -8.17
N LEU A 65 5.91 -10.36 -7.40
CA LEU A 65 5.28 -11.68 -7.27
C LEU A 65 4.71 -12.19 -8.60
N ASP A 66 4.15 -11.29 -9.41
CA ASP A 66 3.69 -11.61 -10.77
C ASP A 66 4.86 -12.05 -11.65
N TYR A 67 5.99 -11.34 -11.61
CA TYR A 67 7.20 -11.73 -12.34
C TYR A 67 7.75 -13.08 -11.88
N VAL A 68 7.80 -13.34 -10.57
CA VAL A 68 8.24 -14.64 -10.03
C VAL A 68 7.31 -15.75 -10.55
N SER A 69 5.99 -15.54 -10.54
CA SER A 69 5.02 -16.51 -11.07
C SER A 69 5.22 -16.78 -12.56
N GLN A 70 5.46 -15.73 -13.37
CA GLN A 70 5.74 -15.86 -14.80
C GLN A 70 7.04 -16.65 -15.05
N HIS A 71 8.12 -16.35 -14.32
CA HIS A 71 9.39 -17.07 -14.46
C HIS A 71 9.27 -18.53 -14.03
N ALA A 72 8.48 -18.82 -13.00
CA ALA A 72 8.19 -20.20 -12.59
C ALA A 72 7.41 -20.97 -13.67
N HIS A 73 6.45 -20.32 -14.37
CA HIS A 73 5.79 -20.92 -15.53
C HIS A 73 6.75 -21.19 -16.69
N VAL A 74 7.63 -20.24 -17.00
CA VAL A 74 8.66 -20.43 -18.04
C VAL A 74 9.56 -21.62 -17.68
N LEU A 75 10.05 -21.68 -16.44
CA LEU A 75 10.89 -22.77 -15.96
C LEU A 75 10.19 -24.13 -16.03
N GLU A 76 8.91 -24.20 -15.65
CA GLU A 76 8.09 -25.40 -15.79
C GLU A 76 7.85 -25.79 -17.26
N SER A 77 7.69 -24.82 -18.16
CA SER A 77 7.54 -25.09 -19.59
C SER A 77 8.81 -25.68 -20.22
N VAL A 78 9.99 -25.23 -19.77
CA VAL A 78 11.28 -25.79 -20.18
C VAL A 78 11.45 -27.21 -19.63
N LEU A 79 11.03 -27.46 -18.38
CA LEU A 79 11.03 -28.80 -17.77
C LEU A 79 10.14 -29.80 -18.52
N ARG A 80 8.97 -29.38 -18.99
CA ARG A 80 8.04 -30.24 -19.77
C ARG A 80 8.44 -30.41 -21.24
N GLY A 81 9.58 -29.85 -21.68
CA GLY A 81 10.06 -29.96 -23.06
C GLY A 81 9.35 -29.01 -24.05
N GLY A 82 8.62 -28.01 -23.56
CA GLY A 82 7.73 -27.17 -24.34
C GLY A 82 8.33 -25.90 -24.97
N GLY A 83 9.65 -25.64 -24.93
CA GLY A 83 10.13 -24.37 -25.47
C GLY A 83 11.64 -24.18 -25.64
N GLY A 84 12.06 -24.19 -26.90
CA GLY A 84 12.84 -23.07 -27.45
C GLY A 84 14.32 -22.97 -27.06
N GLY A 85 14.96 -24.06 -26.67
CA GLY A 85 16.42 -24.11 -26.62
C GLY A 85 16.97 -24.14 -28.03
N GLY A 86 17.39 -22.99 -28.56
CA GLY A 86 18.14 -22.91 -29.82
C GLY A 86 19.25 -23.97 -29.85
N GLU A 87 19.41 -24.60 -31.02
CA GLU A 87 20.38 -25.67 -31.29
C GLU A 87 21.72 -25.38 -30.61
N GLY A 88 22.03 -26.10 -29.51
CA GLY A 88 23.39 -26.12 -28.95
C GLY A 88 23.57 -25.94 -27.44
N VAL A 89 22.57 -25.50 -26.66
CA VAL A 89 22.71 -25.40 -25.19
C VAL A 89 22.19 -26.65 -24.48
N PRO A 90 22.98 -27.31 -23.62
CA PRO A 90 22.50 -28.40 -22.77
C PRO A 90 21.31 -27.97 -21.89
N LEU A 91 20.26 -28.80 -21.83
CA LEU A 91 19.04 -28.55 -21.05
C LEU A 91 19.35 -28.14 -19.61
N GLY A 92 20.25 -28.85 -18.93
CA GLY A 92 20.67 -28.53 -17.55
C GLY A 92 21.22 -27.11 -17.40
N ALA A 93 22.04 -26.64 -18.35
CA ALA A 93 22.58 -25.29 -18.34
C ALA A 93 21.49 -24.23 -18.56
N SER A 94 20.49 -24.52 -19.40
CA SER A 94 19.34 -23.62 -19.60
C SER A 94 18.46 -23.54 -18.35
N LEU A 95 18.19 -24.67 -17.70
CA LEU A 95 17.39 -24.75 -16.47
C LEU A 95 18.05 -24.00 -15.32
N VAL A 96 19.37 -24.19 -15.11
CA VAL A 96 20.11 -23.47 -14.06
C VAL A 96 20.09 -21.96 -14.31
N ARG A 97 20.24 -21.51 -15.56
CA ARG A 97 20.16 -20.06 -15.87
C ARG A 97 18.76 -19.49 -15.61
N GLN A 98 17.71 -20.20 -15.97
CA GLN A 98 16.33 -19.77 -15.74
C GLN A 98 15.97 -19.78 -14.25
N ALA A 99 16.39 -20.82 -13.52
CA ALA A 99 16.23 -20.90 -12.07
C ALA A 99 17.03 -19.79 -11.34
N ALA A 100 18.22 -19.42 -11.83
CA ALA A 100 18.97 -18.28 -11.31
C ALA A 100 18.29 -16.93 -11.59
N ALA A 101 17.62 -16.77 -12.74
CA ALA A 101 16.82 -15.58 -13.01
C ALA A 101 15.62 -15.47 -12.05
N LEU A 102 14.92 -16.59 -11.83
CA LEU A 102 13.83 -16.67 -10.85
C LEU A 102 14.31 -16.33 -9.43
N GLN A 103 15.45 -16.87 -8.99
CA GLN A 103 16.03 -16.60 -7.68
C GLN A 103 16.34 -15.11 -7.48
N ARG A 104 16.85 -14.41 -8.50
CA ARG A 104 17.05 -12.94 -8.44
C ARG A 104 15.73 -12.18 -8.30
N CYS A 105 14.68 -12.58 -9.01
CA CYS A 105 13.35 -11.98 -8.86
C CYS A 105 12.81 -12.20 -7.43
N MET A 106 12.98 -13.40 -6.86
CA MET A 106 12.57 -13.69 -5.49
C MET A 106 13.32 -12.83 -4.47
N ALA A 107 14.63 -12.64 -4.65
CA ALA A 107 15.43 -11.75 -3.81
C ALA A 107 14.91 -10.30 -3.83
N GLN A 108 14.49 -9.82 -5.01
CA GLN A 108 13.85 -8.50 -5.13
C GLN A 108 12.53 -8.43 -4.35
N CYS A 109 11.73 -9.51 -4.36
CA CYS A 109 10.46 -9.54 -3.63
C CYS A 109 10.70 -9.49 -2.11
N VAL A 110 11.72 -10.20 -1.61
CA VAL A 110 12.13 -10.13 -0.19
C VAL A 110 12.56 -8.71 0.18
N ALA A 111 13.37 -8.06 -0.66
CA ALA A 111 13.80 -6.68 -0.44
C ALA A 111 12.61 -5.70 -0.42
N ASN A 112 11.63 -5.86 -1.32
CA ASN A 112 10.41 -5.05 -1.34
C ASN A 112 9.57 -5.26 -0.07
N ALA A 113 9.37 -6.51 0.35
CA ALA A 113 8.65 -6.82 1.59
C ALA A 113 9.35 -6.25 2.83
N ALA A 114 10.69 -6.23 2.86
CA ALA A 114 11.46 -5.67 3.96
C ALA A 114 11.29 -4.15 4.07
N ARG A 115 11.20 -3.44 2.93
CA ARG A 115 10.87 -2.02 2.92
C ARG A 115 9.46 -1.76 3.44
N ILE A 116 8.49 -2.59 3.06
CA ILE A 116 7.11 -2.49 3.57
C ILE A 116 7.08 -2.68 5.09
N ARG A 117 7.83 -3.64 5.65
CA ARG A 117 7.94 -3.83 7.11
C ARG A 117 8.33 -2.54 7.83
N HIS A 118 9.27 -1.76 7.29
CA HIS A 118 9.68 -0.47 7.88
C HIS A 118 8.62 0.63 7.75
N LEU A 119 7.69 0.46 6.82
CA LEU A 119 6.56 1.36 6.59
C LEU A 119 5.29 0.88 7.28
N LEU A 120 5.31 -0.14 8.14
CA LEU A 120 4.14 -0.59 8.90
C LEU A 120 4.13 -0.03 10.33
N THR A 121 2.92 0.11 10.88
CA THR A 121 2.73 0.36 12.31
C THR A 121 3.07 -0.89 13.11
N ALA A 122 3.45 -0.71 14.39
CA ALA A 122 3.86 -1.81 15.28
C ALA A 122 2.81 -2.94 15.38
N THR A 123 1.52 -2.63 15.15
CA THR A 123 0.41 -3.60 15.17
C THR A 123 0.45 -4.62 14.03
N HIS A 124 0.93 -4.23 12.84
CA HIS A 124 0.98 -5.11 11.65
C HIS A 124 2.36 -5.74 11.43
N GLN A 125 3.34 -5.31 12.20
CA GLN A 125 4.73 -5.73 12.07
C GLN A 125 4.92 -7.25 12.26
N PRO A 126 4.33 -7.93 13.27
CA PRO A 126 4.51 -9.38 13.45
C PRO A 126 3.96 -10.22 12.28
N GLN A 127 2.86 -9.77 11.67
CA GLN A 127 2.27 -10.46 10.51
C GLN A 127 3.17 -10.32 9.28
N MET A 128 3.75 -9.15 9.05
CA MET A 128 4.74 -8.94 7.98
C MET A 128 6.04 -9.71 8.24
N ASP A 129 6.47 -9.82 9.49
CA ASP A 129 7.69 -10.55 9.86
C ASP A 129 7.55 -12.05 9.56
N SER A 130 6.38 -12.62 9.82
CA SER A 130 6.09 -14.01 9.45
C SER A 130 6.13 -14.23 7.93
N LEU A 131 5.59 -13.29 7.14
CA LEU A 131 5.66 -13.37 5.67
C LEU A 131 7.10 -13.26 5.17
N LEU A 132 7.86 -12.31 5.71
CA LEU A 132 9.26 -12.11 5.38
C LEU A 132 10.08 -13.36 5.68
N ALA A 133 9.93 -13.94 6.86
CA ALA A 133 10.64 -15.17 7.24
C ALA A 133 10.35 -16.32 6.26
N LYS A 134 9.10 -16.45 5.79
CA LYS A 134 8.75 -17.46 4.77
C LYS A 134 9.40 -17.19 3.42
N MET A 135 9.38 -15.93 2.96
CA MET A 135 10.00 -15.56 1.68
C MET A 135 11.53 -15.72 1.72
N GLU A 136 12.16 -15.39 2.85
CA GLU A 136 13.59 -15.58 3.09
C GLU A 136 13.97 -17.07 3.15
N ALA A 137 13.17 -17.89 3.84
CA ALA A 137 13.37 -19.33 3.90
C ALA A 137 13.29 -19.95 2.50
N GLU A 138 12.29 -19.59 1.72
CA GLU A 138 12.14 -20.06 0.34
C GLU A 138 13.31 -19.60 -0.54
N LEU A 139 13.72 -18.33 -0.46
CA LEU A 139 14.89 -17.81 -1.17
C LEU A 139 16.17 -18.57 -0.79
N SER A 140 16.34 -18.90 0.48
CA SER A 140 17.50 -19.66 0.97
C SER A 140 17.50 -21.09 0.40
N ALA A 141 16.32 -21.72 0.32
CA ALA A 141 16.15 -23.04 -0.28
C ALA A 141 16.52 -23.01 -1.77
N TRP A 142 16.01 -22.05 -2.53
CA TRP A 142 16.36 -21.85 -3.95
C TRP A 142 17.85 -21.58 -4.17
N THR A 143 18.46 -20.77 -3.31
CA THR A 143 19.89 -20.47 -3.39
C THR A 143 20.72 -21.74 -3.12
N SER A 144 20.35 -22.52 -2.11
CA SER A 144 21.02 -23.80 -1.81
C SER A 144 20.83 -24.85 -2.91
N PHE A 145 19.67 -24.86 -3.56
CA PHE A 145 19.37 -25.74 -4.68
C PHE A 145 20.24 -25.37 -5.88
N LEU A 146 20.31 -24.08 -6.23
CA LEU A 146 21.11 -23.60 -7.36
C LEU A 146 22.60 -23.90 -7.19
N GLN A 147 23.14 -23.68 -5.99
CA GLN A 147 24.53 -24.02 -5.70
C GLN A 147 24.82 -25.50 -5.98
N ARG A 148 23.96 -26.39 -5.46
CA ARG A 148 24.08 -27.84 -5.68
C ARG A 148 23.84 -28.24 -7.14
N ALA A 149 22.93 -27.57 -7.83
CA ALA A 149 22.59 -27.87 -9.23
C ALA A 149 23.74 -27.50 -10.20
N VAL A 150 24.52 -26.45 -9.88
CA VAL A 150 25.75 -26.10 -10.63
C VAL A 150 26.82 -27.17 -10.45
N ASP A 151 26.96 -27.71 -9.23
CA ASP A 151 27.98 -28.71 -8.90
C ASP A 151 27.62 -30.12 -9.42
N ALA A 152 26.32 -30.41 -9.60
CA ALA A 152 25.78 -31.71 -10.00
C ALA A 152 25.86 -32.00 -11.52
N THR A 153 27.05 -31.83 -12.11
CA THR A 153 27.33 -31.95 -13.56
C THR A 153 26.91 -33.29 -14.22
N THR A 154 26.75 -34.37 -13.46
CA THR A 154 26.38 -35.71 -13.95
C THR A 154 25.03 -36.25 -13.47
N HIS A 155 24.33 -35.55 -12.56
CA HIS A 155 23.11 -36.04 -11.88
C HIS A 155 21.87 -35.21 -12.26
N THR A 156 21.63 -35.06 -13.55
CA THR A 156 20.59 -34.16 -14.07
C THR A 156 19.16 -34.57 -13.72
N GLU A 157 18.87 -35.87 -13.57
CA GLU A 157 17.53 -36.37 -13.22
C GLU A 157 17.10 -35.93 -11.82
N VAL A 158 17.98 -36.10 -10.83
CA VAL A 158 17.73 -35.67 -9.45
C VAL A 158 17.54 -34.15 -9.36
N VAL A 159 18.28 -33.38 -10.16
CA VAL A 159 18.11 -31.92 -10.24
C VAL A 159 16.74 -31.55 -10.83
N ILE A 160 16.29 -32.26 -11.87
CA ILE A 160 14.99 -32.06 -12.51
C ILE A 160 13.83 -32.38 -11.57
N ASP A 161 13.89 -33.50 -10.85
CA ASP A 161 12.84 -33.89 -9.90
C ASP A 161 12.75 -32.89 -8.73
N ASN A 162 13.91 -32.50 -8.18
CA ASN A 162 13.95 -31.47 -7.15
C ASN A 162 13.42 -30.13 -7.65
N LEU A 163 13.67 -29.77 -8.92
CA LEU A 163 13.21 -28.51 -9.48
C LEU A 163 11.67 -28.42 -9.55
N HIS A 164 10.99 -29.52 -9.86
CA HIS A 164 9.52 -29.56 -9.82
C HIS A 164 8.98 -29.27 -8.41
N ASN A 165 9.60 -29.86 -7.37
CA ASN A 165 9.23 -29.60 -5.98
C ASN A 165 9.51 -28.14 -5.59
N MET A 166 10.66 -27.59 -6.00
CA MET A 166 11.00 -26.18 -5.75
C MET A 166 9.98 -25.22 -6.38
N ILE A 167 9.53 -25.50 -7.62
CA ILE A 167 8.51 -24.69 -8.30
C ILE A 167 7.16 -24.77 -7.56
N ALA A 168 6.79 -25.96 -7.06
CA ALA A 168 5.54 -26.15 -6.32
C ALA A 168 5.52 -25.34 -5.01
N GLU A 169 6.59 -25.39 -4.22
CA GLU A 169 6.72 -24.62 -2.98
C GLU A 169 6.81 -23.10 -3.25
N GLN A 170 7.53 -22.68 -4.30
CA GLN A 170 7.56 -21.28 -4.72
C GLN A 170 6.14 -20.76 -5.03
N ARG A 171 5.32 -21.52 -5.77
CA ARG A 171 3.93 -21.15 -6.09
C ARG A 171 3.06 -21.11 -4.85
N ARG A 172 3.28 -22.02 -3.90
CA ARG A 172 2.60 -21.98 -2.61
C ARG A 172 2.97 -20.72 -1.85
N CYS A 173 4.25 -20.40 -1.74
CA CYS A 173 4.75 -19.18 -1.08
C CYS A 173 4.13 -17.92 -1.70
N VAL A 174 4.12 -17.80 -3.03
CA VAL A 174 3.50 -16.64 -3.72
C VAL A 174 2.00 -16.54 -3.42
N ARG A 175 1.26 -17.65 -3.42
CA ARG A 175 -0.16 -17.64 -3.06
C ARG A 175 -0.37 -17.22 -1.61
N GLU A 176 0.41 -17.76 -0.67
CA GLU A 176 0.33 -17.40 0.74
C GLU A 176 0.59 -15.90 0.95
N VAL A 177 1.64 -15.35 0.34
CA VAL A 177 1.95 -13.91 0.41
C VAL A 177 0.84 -13.06 -0.23
N SER A 178 0.35 -13.46 -1.41
CA SER A 178 -0.71 -12.73 -2.12
C SER A 178 -2.04 -12.74 -1.36
N SER A 179 -2.34 -13.82 -0.64
CA SER A 179 -3.55 -13.97 0.18
C SER A 179 -3.44 -13.35 1.58
N SER A 180 -2.27 -12.84 1.95
CA SER A 180 -2.05 -12.22 3.25
C SER A 180 -2.96 -10.99 3.41
N THR A 181 -3.70 -10.94 4.51
CA THR A 181 -4.65 -9.86 4.80
C THR A 181 -3.98 -8.48 4.88
N VAL A 182 -2.77 -8.42 5.46
CA VAL A 182 -1.97 -7.18 5.54
C VAL A 182 -1.59 -6.71 4.15
N PHE A 183 -1.11 -7.63 3.32
CA PHE A 183 -0.69 -7.32 1.96
C PHE A 183 -1.87 -6.93 1.07
N ALA A 184 -2.96 -7.69 1.12
CA ALA A 184 -4.18 -7.43 0.38
C ALA A 184 -4.78 -6.06 0.73
N SER A 185 -4.84 -5.71 2.03
CA SER A 185 -5.35 -4.41 2.48
C SER A 185 -4.52 -3.23 1.95
N MET A 186 -3.20 -3.36 1.85
CA MET A 186 -2.35 -2.32 1.25
C MET A 186 -2.48 -2.23 -0.28
N CYS A 187 -2.94 -3.29 -0.93
CA CYS A 187 -3.16 -3.32 -2.37
C CYS A 187 -4.55 -2.82 -2.78
N GLU A 188 -5.48 -2.66 -1.84
CA GLU A 188 -6.83 -2.17 -2.14
C GLU A 188 -6.79 -0.70 -2.63
N PRO A 189 -7.46 -0.39 -3.75
CA PRO A 189 -7.61 0.98 -4.19
C PRO A 189 -8.43 1.75 -3.14
N SER A 190 -7.82 2.77 -2.56
CA SER A 190 -8.52 3.66 -1.63
C SER A 190 -9.74 4.29 -2.34
N PRO A 191 -10.94 4.28 -1.73
CA PRO A 191 -12.17 4.80 -2.35
C PRO A 191 -12.18 6.32 -2.55
N ILE A 192 -11.07 7.02 -2.29
CA ILE A 192 -11.04 8.49 -2.19
C ILE A 192 -10.70 9.18 -3.53
N VAL A 193 -10.39 8.43 -4.59
CA VAL A 193 -10.06 9.02 -5.92
C VAL A 193 -11.30 9.25 -6.80
N GLY A 194 -12.52 9.17 -6.24
CA GLY A 194 -13.78 9.28 -7.01
C GLY A 194 -14.63 10.53 -6.77
N ALA A 195 -14.23 11.46 -5.91
CA ALA A 195 -15.04 12.64 -5.56
C ALA A 195 -14.48 13.92 -6.19
N GLY A 196 -14.44 14.00 -7.52
CA GLY A 196 -13.94 15.21 -8.18
C GLY A 196 -13.75 15.09 -9.69
N ALA A 197 -14.78 14.70 -10.44
CA ALA A 197 -14.84 14.98 -11.87
C ALA A 197 -16.30 15.05 -12.37
N GLY A 198 -16.75 16.26 -12.69
CA GLY A 198 -17.79 16.49 -13.70
C GLY A 198 -19.22 16.70 -13.20
N ALA A 199 -19.51 17.88 -12.66
CA ALA A 199 -20.84 18.48 -12.80
C ALA A 199 -20.94 19.19 -14.16
N GLY A 200 -22.00 18.92 -14.92
CA GLY A 200 -22.55 19.83 -15.94
C GLY A 200 -22.50 19.34 -17.39
N ALA A 201 -23.58 18.72 -17.86
CA ALA A 201 -24.30 19.11 -19.09
C ALA A 201 -25.55 18.23 -19.27
N GLU A 202 -26.61 18.88 -19.73
CA GLU A 202 -28.02 18.47 -19.65
C GLU A 202 -28.48 17.53 -20.78
N ALA A 203 -29.41 16.64 -20.39
CA ALA A 203 -30.72 16.31 -20.97
C ALA A 203 -30.98 16.05 -22.48
N GLU A 204 -31.87 15.03 -22.64
CA GLU A 204 -32.80 14.70 -23.73
C GLU A 204 -32.26 13.96 -24.97
N ALA A 205 -32.96 13.01 -25.61
CA ALA A 205 -34.14 12.18 -25.35
C ALA A 205 -34.19 11.12 -26.48
N GLY A 206 -34.74 9.91 -26.23
CA GLY A 206 -35.03 8.96 -27.33
C GLY A 206 -35.22 7.49 -26.91
N ALA A 207 -36.46 7.01 -26.96
CA ALA A 207 -37.00 5.76 -26.42
C ALA A 207 -36.70 4.46 -27.23
N SER A 208 -36.65 3.30 -26.56
CA SER A 208 -37.64 2.20 -26.71
C SER A 208 -37.20 0.87 -26.06
N ALA A 209 -37.94 0.51 -25.01
CA ALA A 209 -38.37 -0.80 -24.50
C ALA A 209 -37.74 -2.13 -24.97
N SER A 210 -37.34 -2.95 -23.98
CA SER A 210 -38.00 -4.25 -23.71
C SER A 210 -37.73 -4.73 -22.27
N ALA A 211 -38.80 -5.20 -21.63
CA ALA A 211 -38.92 -5.48 -20.21
C ALA A 211 -38.35 -6.84 -19.77
N GLY A 212 -37.99 -6.96 -18.48
CA GLY A 212 -37.84 -8.27 -17.83
C GLY A 212 -37.00 -8.34 -16.56
N SER A 213 -37.43 -7.72 -15.46
CA SER A 213 -37.44 -8.29 -14.08
C SER A 213 -37.33 -7.21 -13.00
N SER A 214 -38.38 -7.03 -12.20
CA SER A 214 -38.39 -6.20 -10.98
C SER A 214 -37.68 -6.92 -9.80
N PRO A 215 -37.25 -6.18 -8.77
CA PRO A 215 -36.15 -6.57 -7.88
C PRO A 215 -36.63 -7.32 -6.62
N PRO A 216 -35.78 -8.11 -5.94
CA PRO A 216 -36.05 -8.48 -4.57
C PRO A 216 -35.64 -7.35 -3.62
N ARG A 217 -36.60 -6.98 -2.76
CA ARG A 217 -36.50 -6.01 -1.68
C ARG A 217 -35.43 -6.38 -0.65
N SER A 218 -34.83 -5.35 -0.07
CA SER A 218 -34.03 -5.37 1.16
C SER A 218 -34.84 -5.87 2.37
N PRO A 219 -34.15 -6.50 3.35
CA PRO A 219 -34.52 -6.39 4.74
C PRO A 219 -33.38 -5.72 5.54
N LEU A 220 -33.70 -4.52 6.03
CA LEU A 220 -33.34 -3.93 7.32
C LEU A 220 -32.00 -4.31 7.99
N GLU A 221 -31.16 -3.28 8.11
CA GLU A 221 -30.49 -2.87 9.35
C GLU A 221 -29.77 -3.95 10.17
N ARG A 222 -28.46 -4.08 9.89
CA ARG A 222 -27.51 -4.47 10.94
C ARG A 222 -26.33 -3.49 10.96
N ARG A 223 -26.60 -2.37 11.64
CA ARG A 223 -25.68 -1.52 12.43
C ARG A 223 -24.18 -1.71 12.12
N ALA A 224 -23.58 -0.73 11.46
CA ALA A 224 -22.13 -0.56 11.46
C ALA A 224 -21.62 -0.44 12.91
N PRO A 225 -20.59 -1.17 13.34
CA PRO A 225 -19.86 -0.80 14.54
C PRO A 225 -19.02 0.43 14.18
N SER A 226 -19.51 1.60 14.57
CA SER A 226 -18.71 2.81 14.70
C SER A 226 -17.60 2.53 15.71
N ALA A 227 -16.41 2.16 15.25
CA ALA A 227 -15.20 2.21 16.07
C ALA A 227 -14.77 3.68 16.17
N ALA A 228 -15.31 4.35 17.19
CA ALA A 228 -14.78 5.61 17.68
C ALA A 228 -13.33 5.40 18.11
N CYS A 229 -12.37 5.92 17.33
CA CYS A 229 -11.01 6.13 17.80
C CYS A 229 -11.00 7.34 18.75
N SER A 230 -11.47 7.11 19.98
CA SER A 230 -11.24 7.99 21.11
C SER A 230 -9.75 7.95 21.47
N THR A 231 -9.04 9.05 21.27
CA THR A 231 -7.74 9.27 21.90
C THR A 231 -7.96 9.65 23.38
N PRO A 232 -7.31 9.01 24.36
CA PRO A 232 -7.31 9.53 25.71
C PRO A 232 -6.39 10.75 25.77
N ILE A 233 -6.96 11.88 26.20
CA ILE A 233 -6.19 13.04 26.68
C ILE A 233 -5.54 12.61 28.00
N ALA A 234 -4.21 12.53 28.02
CA ALA A 234 -3.48 12.47 29.28
C ALA A 234 -3.55 13.85 29.95
N ARG A 235 -4.22 13.90 31.11
CA ARG A 235 -4.03 14.90 32.14
C ARG A 235 -3.32 14.20 33.29
N ASP A 236 -2.04 14.51 33.46
CA ASP A 236 -1.44 15.08 34.67
C ASP A 236 0.07 15.27 34.42
#